data_AF-A0A9D4SWG8-F1
#
_entry.id   AF-A0A9D4SWG8-F1
#
_cell.length_a   1.000
_cell.length_b   1.000
_cell.length_c   1.000
_cell.angle_alpha   90.00
_cell.angle_beta   90.00
_cell.angle_gamma   90.00
#
_symmetry.space_group_name_H-M   'P 1'
#
loop_
_entity.id
_entity.type
_entity.pdbx_description
1 polymer ?
#
loop_
_entity_poly.entity_id
_entity_poly.type
_entity_poly.pdbx_seq_one_letter_code
_entity_poly.pdbx_strand_id
1 'polypeptide(L)'
;MITACHRNANLHLFISLDAIAVASSLHILHLSVPKWVQNGTEDSVVLDCVYNANREDEHLVIKWFLNDDPHPIYQWIPELNKRFVSSRLKDRINLDYSLTNGNSFTKFRALNLVRPTTELSGRYSCHVMSLAGQDSESKLMTVYAPPKRFDFTYERVSAHVTNLSCEADGVFPQPTLFLYQSSGRDPVSRPVASAPARMAAPTPAEGAAGYHVRLTYALDSRTLDVSGHVEYVFECVLAIPETNYRQQRRLEFEPVEQQMMNILVVMAA
;
A
#
# COMPACT_ATOMS: atom_id res chain seq x y z
N MET A 1 -19.50 -92.74 -27.46
CA MET A 1 -19.95 -91.37 -27.14
C MET A 1 -18.72 -90.55 -26.78
N ILE A 2 -18.20 -89.78 -27.73
CA ILE A 2 -17.07 -88.88 -27.50
C ILE A 2 -17.55 -87.49 -27.90
N THR A 3 -17.37 -86.59 -26.95
CA THR A 3 -17.83 -85.21 -26.82
C THR A 3 -17.22 -84.30 -27.91
N ALA A 4 -18.08 -83.59 -28.65
CA ALA A 4 -17.68 -82.43 -29.45
C ALA A 4 -17.67 -81.20 -28.54
N CYS A 5 -16.50 -80.59 -28.35
CA CYS A 5 -16.35 -79.36 -27.58
C CYS A 5 -16.11 -78.19 -28.55
N HIS A 6 -17.14 -77.34 -28.72
CA HIS A 6 -17.04 -76.09 -29.46
C HIS A 6 -16.12 -75.11 -28.72
N ARG A 7 -15.00 -74.70 -29.34
CA ARG A 7 -14.20 -73.55 -28.87
C ARG A 7 -14.87 -72.26 -29.34
N ASN A 8 -15.57 -71.57 -28.43
CA ASN A 8 -15.94 -70.17 -28.62
C ASN A 8 -14.72 -69.30 -28.26
N ALA A 9 -14.19 -68.55 -29.23
CA ALA A 9 -13.17 -67.54 -29.02
C ALA A 9 -13.84 -66.23 -28.59
N ASN A 10 -13.89 -65.96 -27.29
CA ASN A 10 -14.25 -64.64 -26.77
C ASN A 10 -12.99 -63.77 -26.73
N LEU A 11 -12.90 -62.81 -27.65
CA LEU A 11 -11.89 -61.76 -27.66
C LEU A 11 -12.29 -60.70 -26.63
N HIS A 12 -11.75 -60.80 -25.41
CA HIS A 12 -11.95 -59.76 -24.40
C HIS A 12 -11.04 -58.57 -24.71
N LEU A 13 -11.63 -57.48 -25.20
CA LEU A 13 -11.00 -56.18 -25.31
C LEU A 13 -10.82 -55.62 -23.89
N PHE A 14 -9.62 -55.75 -23.32
CA PHE A 14 -9.27 -55.08 -22.08
C PHE A 14 -9.08 -53.60 -22.40
N ILE A 15 -10.11 -52.79 -22.15
CA ILE A 15 -9.95 -51.33 -22.09
C ILE A 15 -9.21 -51.06 -20.79
N SER A 16 -7.90 -50.79 -20.87
CA SER A 16 -7.15 -50.24 -19.75
C SER A 16 -7.76 -48.88 -19.42
N LEU A 17 -8.36 -48.78 -18.22
CA LEU A 17 -8.69 -47.50 -17.62
C LEU A 17 -7.35 -46.89 -17.18
N ASP A 18 -6.64 -46.31 -18.14
CA ASP A 18 -5.46 -45.51 -17.82
C ASP A 18 -5.95 -44.38 -16.93
N ALA A 19 -5.50 -44.38 -15.67
CA ALA A 19 -5.75 -43.29 -14.75
C ALA A 19 -5.23 -42.02 -15.45
N ILE A 20 -6.13 -41.11 -15.80
CA ILE A 20 -5.76 -39.80 -16.30
C ILE A 20 -4.94 -39.16 -15.18
N ALA A 21 -3.62 -39.17 -15.33
CA ALA A 21 -2.75 -38.38 -14.49
C ALA A 21 -3.20 -36.94 -14.68
N VAL A 22 -3.81 -36.35 -13.64
CA VAL A 22 -4.11 -34.94 -13.63
C VAL A 22 -2.75 -34.24 -13.62
N ALA A 23 -2.29 -33.83 -14.80
CA ALA A 23 -1.10 -33.02 -14.94
C ALA A 23 -1.33 -31.73 -14.14
N SER A 24 -0.61 -31.59 -13.01
CA SER A 24 -0.69 -30.36 -12.22
C SER A 24 0.14 -29.31 -12.93
N SER A 25 -0.52 -28.33 -13.56
CA SER A 25 0.18 -27.22 -14.20
C SER A 25 0.79 -26.28 -13.17
N LEU A 26 1.89 -25.62 -13.54
CA LEU A 26 2.53 -24.57 -12.75
C LEU A 26 1.53 -23.43 -12.47
N HIS A 27 1.39 -23.07 -11.20
CA HIS A 27 0.63 -21.91 -10.74
C HIS A 27 1.13 -21.38 -9.40
N ILE A 28 0.78 -20.12 -9.11
CA ILE A 28 1.10 -19.43 -7.88
C ILE A 28 0.06 -19.81 -6.82
N LEU A 29 0.54 -20.31 -5.69
CA LEU A 29 -0.26 -20.66 -4.52
C LEU A 29 -0.51 -19.45 -3.63
N HIS A 30 0.51 -18.62 -3.44
CA HIS A 30 0.43 -17.45 -2.58
C HIS A 30 1.51 -16.42 -2.90
N LEU A 31 1.10 -15.17 -3.14
CA LEU A 31 1.99 -14.02 -3.23
C LEU A 31 1.98 -13.24 -1.91
N SER A 32 3.13 -13.07 -1.26
CA SER A 32 3.31 -12.26 -0.06
C SER A 32 4.08 -10.98 -0.38
N VAL A 33 3.45 -9.83 -0.15
CA VAL A 33 4.06 -8.50 -0.29
C VAL A 33 3.55 -7.66 0.89
N PRO A 34 4.44 -6.97 1.65
CA PRO A 34 4.00 -6.06 2.69
C PRO A 34 3.09 -4.99 2.10
N LYS A 35 1.93 -4.76 2.73
CA LYS A 35 0.97 -3.79 2.21
C LYS A 35 1.53 -2.35 2.31
N TRP A 36 2.18 -2.02 3.43
CA TRP A 36 2.86 -0.75 3.64
C TRP A 36 4.07 -0.89 4.56
N VAL A 37 5.02 0.03 4.39
CA VAL A 37 6.25 0.14 5.19
C VAL A 37 6.51 1.63 5.45
N GLN A 38 6.89 2.01 6.66
CA GLN A 38 7.29 3.38 6.92
C GLN A 38 8.73 3.59 6.42
N ASN A 39 8.96 4.65 5.64
CA ASN A 39 10.27 4.98 5.12
C ASN A 39 11.27 5.18 6.26
N GLY A 40 12.39 4.47 6.20
CA GLY A 40 13.48 4.57 7.18
C GLY A 40 13.27 3.82 8.50
N THR A 41 12.24 2.97 8.64
CA THR A 41 12.02 2.20 9.89
C THR A 41 12.48 0.75 9.82
N GLU A 42 12.45 0.14 8.64
CA GLU A 42 12.81 -1.27 8.46
C GLU A 42 14.17 -1.41 7.77
N ASP A 43 15.02 -2.32 8.27
CA ASP A 43 16.30 -2.64 7.63
C ASP A 43 16.12 -3.43 6.34
N SER A 44 15.08 -4.27 6.27
CA SER A 44 14.71 -4.99 5.06
C SER A 44 13.26 -5.49 5.09
N VAL A 45 12.71 -5.79 3.93
CA VAL A 45 11.41 -6.46 3.78
C VAL A 45 11.50 -7.62 2.80
N VAL A 46 10.69 -8.66 3.01
CA VAL A 46 10.66 -9.85 2.17
C VAL A 46 9.37 -9.91 1.36
N LEU A 47 9.51 -10.10 0.05
CA LEU A 47 8.43 -10.43 -0.87
C LEU A 47 8.62 -11.90 -1.28
N ASP A 48 7.61 -12.74 -1.08
CA ASP A 48 7.68 -14.18 -1.39
C ASP A 48 6.61 -14.57 -2.40
N CYS A 49 6.97 -15.44 -3.34
CA CYS A 49 6.07 -15.95 -4.38
C CYS A 49 6.09 -17.46 -4.32
N VAL A 50 5.07 -18.02 -3.68
CA VAL A 50 4.91 -19.46 -3.46
C VAL A 50 4.17 -20.07 -4.65
N TYR A 51 4.76 -21.08 -5.29
CA TYR A 51 4.20 -21.80 -6.44
C TYR A 51 4.41 -23.32 -6.28
N ASN A 52 3.65 -24.12 -7.02
CA ASN A 52 3.59 -25.58 -6.93
C ASN A 52 4.61 -26.33 -7.83
N ALA A 53 5.80 -25.78 -8.04
CA ALA A 53 6.76 -26.35 -9.00
C ALA A 53 7.25 -27.74 -8.58
N ASN A 54 7.38 -28.63 -9.56
CA ASN A 54 7.83 -30.01 -9.41
C ASN A 54 8.91 -30.36 -10.46
N ARG A 55 9.21 -31.65 -10.65
CA ARG A 55 10.28 -32.11 -11.58
C ARG A 55 9.90 -32.03 -13.06
N GLU A 56 8.61 -31.97 -13.36
CA GLU A 56 8.05 -31.85 -14.72
C GLU A 56 8.08 -30.40 -15.22
N ASP A 57 8.34 -29.43 -14.33
CA ASP A 57 8.51 -28.00 -14.64
C ASP A 57 9.89 -27.71 -15.25
N GLU A 58 10.14 -28.28 -16.42
CA GLU A 58 11.34 -28.00 -17.21
C GLU A 58 11.40 -26.52 -17.60
N HIS A 59 12.63 -25.98 -17.64
CA HIS A 59 12.91 -24.57 -17.93
C HIS A 59 12.15 -23.58 -17.03
N LEU A 60 12.00 -23.92 -15.74
CA LEU A 60 11.42 -23.01 -14.76
C LEU A 60 12.16 -21.66 -14.72
N VAL A 61 11.41 -20.57 -14.76
CA VAL A 61 11.90 -19.20 -14.65
C VAL A 61 10.94 -18.40 -13.75
N ILE A 62 11.52 -17.66 -12.81
CA ILE A 62 10.78 -16.76 -11.93
C ILE A 62 11.23 -15.35 -12.26
N LYS A 63 10.29 -14.44 -12.48
CA LYS A 63 10.56 -13.02 -12.72
C LYS A 63 9.74 -12.16 -11.77
N TRP A 64 10.37 -11.13 -11.22
CA TRP A 64 9.68 -10.07 -10.50
C TRP A 64 9.71 -8.80 -11.31
N PHE A 65 8.57 -8.12 -11.38
CA PHE A 65 8.40 -6.82 -12.02
C PHE A 65 7.94 -5.80 -10.99
N LEU A 66 8.29 -4.53 -11.24
CA LEU A 66 7.85 -3.39 -10.44
C LEU A 66 7.08 -2.44 -11.33
N ASN A 67 5.83 -2.18 -10.96
CA ASN A 67 4.84 -1.44 -11.75
C ASN A 67 4.70 -2.06 -13.15
N ASP A 68 4.36 -1.25 -14.15
CA ASP A 68 4.16 -1.68 -15.53
C ASP A 68 5.46 -1.69 -16.35
N ASP A 69 6.61 -1.85 -15.68
CA ASP A 69 7.89 -1.91 -16.39
C ASP A 69 8.00 -3.21 -17.21
N PRO A 70 8.30 -3.14 -18.51
CA PRO A 70 8.44 -4.33 -19.33
C PRO A 70 9.68 -5.19 -18.99
N HIS A 71 10.64 -4.66 -18.24
CA HIS A 71 11.85 -5.37 -17.82
C HIS A 71 11.77 -5.82 -16.35
N PRO A 72 12.08 -7.10 -16.06
CA PRO A 72 12.04 -7.59 -14.70
C PRO A 72 13.11 -6.90 -13.84
N ILE A 73 12.75 -6.60 -12.60
CA ILE A 73 13.70 -6.12 -11.58
C ILE A 73 14.58 -7.25 -11.04
N TYR A 74 14.09 -8.48 -11.12
CA TYR A 74 14.79 -9.69 -10.70
C TYR A 74 14.34 -10.89 -11.53
N GLN A 75 15.27 -11.79 -11.84
CA GLN A 75 14.99 -13.06 -12.47
C GLN A 75 15.80 -14.17 -11.80
N TRP A 76 15.18 -15.33 -11.63
CA TRP A 76 15.84 -16.54 -11.18
C TRP A 76 15.57 -17.71 -12.15
N ILE A 77 16.65 -18.40 -12.51
CA ILE A 77 16.65 -19.60 -13.36
C ILE A 77 17.25 -20.76 -12.54
N PRO A 78 16.41 -21.62 -11.91
CA PRO A 78 16.83 -22.77 -11.12
C PRO A 78 17.82 -23.72 -11.82
N GLU A 79 17.53 -24.09 -13.07
CA GLU A 79 18.34 -25.03 -13.87
C GLU A 79 19.78 -24.56 -14.05
N LEU A 80 19.97 -23.25 -14.22
CA LEU A 80 21.30 -22.63 -14.34
C LEU A 80 21.91 -22.25 -12.98
N ASN A 81 21.13 -22.36 -11.89
CA ASN A 81 21.42 -21.78 -10.58
C ASN A 81 21.90 -20.31 -10.69
N LYS A 82 21.27 -19.53 -11.58
CA LYS A 82 21.63 -18.13 -11.88
C LYS A 82 20.50 -17.18 -11.51
N ARG A 83 20.91 -16.01 -10.98
CA ARG A 83 20.02 -14.89 -10.67
C ARG A 83 20.48 -13.66 -11.44
N PHE A 84 19.53 -12.88 -11.92
CA PHE A 84 19.78 -11.61 -12.58
C PHE A 84 19.01 -10.51 -11.84
N VAL A 85 19.65 -9.37 -11.65
CA VAL A 85 19.04 -8.19 -11.00
C VAL A 85 19.18 -7.02 -11.96
N SER A 86 18.10 -6.25 -12.12
CA SER A 86 18.14 -5.02 -12.88
C SER A 86 19.15 -4.05 -12.27
N SER A 87 19.89 -3.31 -13.09
CA SER A 87 20.81 -2.26 -12.63
C SER A 87 20.15 -1.26 -11.68
N ARG A 88 18.84 -1.00 -11.86
CA ARG A 88 18.05 -0.08 -11.03
C ARG A 88 17.91 -0.52 -9.58
N LEU A 89 17.91 -1.82 -9.30
CA LEU A 89 17.73 -2.37 -7.95
C LEU A 89 18.95 -3.17 -7.46
N LYS A 90 20.09 -3.05 -8.13
CA LYS A 90 21.30 -3.83 -7.82
C LYS A 90 21.72 -3.73 -6.35
N ASP A 91 21.65 -2.53 -5.77
CA ASP A 91 22.04 -2.26 -4.38
C ASP A 91 20.83 -2.20 -3.43
N ARG A 92 19.65 -2.62 -3.92
CA ARG A 92 18.39 -2.65 -3.19
C ARG A 92 17.90 -4.06 -2.92
N ILE A 93 18.48 -5.09 -3.54
CA ILE A 93 18.12 -6.50 -3.34
C ILE A 93 19.30 -7.23 -2.68
N ASN A 94 19.05 -7.86 -1.53
CA ASN A 94 20.02 -8.73 -0.87
C ASN A 94 20.10 -10.08 -1.59
N LEU A 95 21.19 -10.29 -2.34
CA LEU A 95 21.46 -11.54 -3.05
C LEU A 95 22.00 -12.67 -2.15
N ASP A 96 22.35 -12.41 -0.90
CA ASP A 96 22.72 -13.47 0.04
C ASP A 96 21.49 -14.11 0.70
N TYR A 97 20.33 -13.48 0.57
CA TYR A 97 19.07 -14.04 1.04
C TYR A 97 18.69 -15.31 0.27
N SER A 98 18.33 -16.35 1.03
CA SER A 98 17.78 -17.60 0.52
C SER A 98 16.79 -18.17 1.52
N LEU A 99 15.78 -18.90 1.04
CA LEU A 99 14.84 -19.58 1.92
C LEU A 99 15.54 -20.77 2.59
N THR A 100 15.61 -20.77 3.92
CA THR A 100 16.24 -21.84 4.72
C THR A 100 15.69 -23.23 4.40
N ASN A 101 14.39 -23.32 4.14
CA ASN A 101 13.69 -24.57 3.79
C ASN A 101 13.44 -24.72 2.28
N GLY A 102 14.12 -23.92 1.45
CA GLY A 102 13.97 -23.93 0.00
C GLY A 102 14.75 -25.07 -0.65
N ASN A 103 14.16 -25.70 -1.67
CA ASN A 103 14.83 -26.67 -2.52
C ASN A 103 15.47 -25.99 -3.75
N SER A 104 16.02 -26.76 -4.69
CA SER A 104 16.62 -26.24 -5.92
C SER A 104 15.67 -25.37 -6.74
N PHE A 105 14.35 -25.61 -6.66
CA PHE A 105 13.31 -24.89 -7.39
C PHE A 105 12.68 -23.74 -6.62
N THR A 106 12.84 -23.65 -5.28
CA THR A 106 12.21 -22.60 -4.46
C THR A 106 13.16 -21.67 -3.68
N LYS A 107 14.42 -22.05 -3.42
CA LYS A 107 15.36 -21.31 -2.54
C LYS A 107 15.58 -19.82 -2.83
N PHE A 108 15.37 -19.36 -4.06
CA PHE A 108 15.58 -17.97 -4.47
C PHE A 108 14.34 -17.32 -5.12
N ARG A 109 13.13 -17.81 -4.81
CA ARG A 109 11.87 -17.24 -5.34
C ARG A 109 11.49 -15.90 -4.72
N ALA A 110 12.01 -15.62 -3.53
CA ALA A 110 11.69 -14.44 -2.74
C ALA A 110 12.72 -13.33 -2.94
N LEU A 111 12.27 -12.08 -2.86
CA LEU A 111 13.12 -10.88 -2.81
C LEU A 111 13.27 -10.42 -1.37
N ASN A 112 14.49 -10.12 -0.95
CA ASN A 112 14.75 -9.33 0.25
C ASN A 112 15.19 -7.93 -0.16
N LEU A 113 14.30 -6.96 -0.04
CA LEU A 113 14.55 -5.56 -0.36
C LEU A 113 15.18 -4.89 0.87
N VAL A 114 16.38 -4.32 0.71
CA VAL A 114 17.09 -3.66 1.81
C VAL A 114 16.75 -2.18 1.87
N ARG A 115 16.59 -1.66 3.10
CA ARG A 115 16.30 -0.25 3.42
C ARG A 115 15.26 0.36 2.47
N PRO A 116 14.01 -0.13 2.51
CA PRO A 116 12.97 0.35 1.60
C PRO A 116 12.76 1.85 1.71
N THR A 117 12.91 2.55 0.57
CA THR A 117 12.61 3.97 0.40
C THR A 117 11.35 4.15 -0.44
N THR A 118 10.83 5.38 -0.52
CA THR A 118 9.61 5.72 -1.27
C THR A 118 9.66 5.29 -2.75
N GLU A 119 10.84 5.26 -3.35
CA GLU A 119 11.11 4.77 -4.72
C GLU A 119 10.80 3.28 -4.93
N LEU A 120 10.78 2.49 -3.86
CA LEU A 120 10.37 1.07 -3.88
C LEU A 120 8.86 0.90 -3.68
N SER A 121 8.09 1.98 -3.59
CA SER A 121 6.63 1.87 -3.62
C SER A 121 6.17 1.48 -5.01
N GLY A 122 5.23 0.55 -5.09
CA GLY A 122 4.68 0.13 -6.36
C GLY A 122 4.01 -1.23 -6.33
N ARG A 123 3.47 -1.60 -7.49
CA ARG A 123 2.88 -2.91 -7.71
C ARG A 123 3.99 -3.90 -8.03
N TYR A 124 4.15 -4.91 -7.19
CA TYR A 124 5.08 -6.00 -7.43
C TYR A 124 4.35 -7.17 -8.04
N SER A 125 4.84 -7.64 -9.18
CA SER A 125 4.26 -8.76 -9.92
C SER A 125 5.25 -9.91 -9.97
N CYS A 126 4.85 -11.09 -9.52
CA CYS A 126 5.62 -12.31 -9.69
C CYS A 126 5.07 -13.08 -10.89
N HIS A 127 5.94 -13.46 -11.80
CA HIS A 127 5.63 -14.30 -12.95
C HIS A 127 6.45 -15.58 -12.85
N VAL A 128 5.77 -16.72 -12.92
CA VAL A 128 6.37 -18.06 -12.92
C VAL A 128 6.07 -18.72 -14.25
N MET A 129 7.09 -19.31 -14.87
CA MET A 129 6.98 -19.88 -16.22
C MET A 129 7.79 -21.16 -16.30
N SER A 130 7.24 -22.22 -16.87
CA SER A 130 7.90 -23.48 -17.23
C SER A 130 7.36 -23.98 -18.57
N LEU A 131 7.82 -25.13 -19.06
CA LEU A 131 7.18 -25.81 -20.20
C LEU A 131 5.76 -26.31 -19.89
N ALA A 132 5.46 -26.59 -18.61
CA ALA A 132 4.17 -27.11 -18.18
C ALA A 132 3.11 -26.00 -18.01
N GLY A 133 3.51 -24.73 -17.90
CA GLY A 133 2.57 -23.62 -17.78
C GLY A 133 3.22 -22.31 -17.35
N GLN A 134 2.39 -21.27 -17.25
CA GLN A 134 2.80 -19.98 -16.71
C GLN A 134 1.67 -19.39 -15.87
N ASP A 135 2.04 -18.63 -14.84
CA ASP A 135 1.10 -17.91 -14.00
C ASP A 135 1.72 -16.61 -13.46
N SER A 136 0.87 -15.65 -13.08
CA SER A 136 1.31 -14.36 -12.56
C SER A 136 0.33 -13.76 -11.55
N GLU A 137 0.88 -13.23 -10.47
CA GLU A 137 0.13 -12.59 -9.39
C GLU A 137 0.75 -11.23 -9.03
N SER A 138 -0.05 -10.30 -8.53
CA SER A 138 0.40 -8.93 -8.25
C SER A 138 -0.12 -8.37 -6.93
N LYS A 139 0.73 -7.68 -6.16
CA LYS A 139 0.33 -6.96 -4.94
C LYS A 139 1.01 -5.60 -4.85
N LEU A 140 0.31 -4.63 -4.25
CA LEU A 140 0.82 -3.28 -4.02
C LEU A 140 1.61 -3.24 -2.70
N MET A 141 2.79 -2.62 -2.73
CA MET A 141 3.52 -2.18 -1.53
C MET A 141 3.64 -0.66 -1.54
N THR A 142 3.24 -0.03 -0.43
CA THR A 142 3.38 1.42 -0.24
C THR A 142 4.45 1.72 0.81
N VAL A 143 5.59 2.27 0.39
CA VAL A 143 6.59 2.80 1.32
C VAL A 143 6.24 4.26 1.60
N TYR A 144 5.64 4.54 2.75
CA TYR A 144 5.10 5.86 3.08
C TYR A 144 6.05 6.70 3.94
N ALA A 145 5.97 8.02 3.80
CA ALA A 145 6.68 8.97 4.65
C ALA A 145 5.67 9.86 5.40
N PRO A 146 5.70 9.90 6.75
CA PRO A 146 4.88 10.82 7.51
C PRO A 146 5.31 12.28 7.29
N PRO A 147 4.46 13.28 7.61
CA PRO A 147 4.82 14.68 7.50
C PRO A 147 6.06 15.03 8.33
N LYS A 148 6.95 15.82 7.74
CA LYS A 148 8.05 16.49 8.46
C LYS A 148 7.55 17.70 9.26
N ARG A 149 6.52 18.38 8.73
CA ARG A 149 5.79 19.47 9.38
C ARG A 149 4.30 19.25 9.19
N PHE A 150 3.52 19.54 10.22
CA PHE A 150 2.06 19.46 10.17
C PHE A 150 1.46 20.51 11.11
N ASP A 151 0.99 21.59 10.50
CA ASP A 151 0.56 22.81 11.16
C ASP A 151 -0.92 23.06 10.90
N PHE A 152 -1.62 23.56 11.91
CA PHE A 152 -3.00 23.96 11.80
C PHE A 152 -3.20 25.30 12.51
N THR A 153 -3.53 26.33 11.73
CA THR A 153 -3.56 27.72 12.17
C THR A 153 -4.83 28.41 11.69
N TYR A 154 -5.10 29.59 12.23
CA TYR A 154 -6.19 30.44 11.78
C TYR A 154 -5.73 31.89 11.63
N GLU A 155 -6.37 32.60 10.71
CA GLU A 155 -6.17 34.03 10.48
C GLU A 155 -7.54 34.71 10.31
N ARG A 156 -7.79 35.76 11.07
CA ARG A 156 -9.04 36.53 10.96
C ARG A 156 -8.94 37.50 9.78
N VAL A 157 -9.81 37.31 8.79
CA VAL A 157 -9.83 38.12 7.55
C VAL A 157 -10.80 39.29 7.68
N SER A 158 -11.90 39.12 8.41
CA SER A 158 -12.87 40.18 8.70
C SER A 158 -13.53 39.96 10.07
N ALA A 159 -14.47 40.83 10.45
CA ALA A 159 -15.20 40.71 11.72
C ALA A 159 -15.92 39.36 11.88
N HIS A 160 -16.36 38.75 10.78
CA HIS A 160 -17.09 37.48 10.78
C HIS A 160 -16.38 36.35 10.06
N VAL A 161 -15.38 36.64 9.22
CA VAL A 161 -14.70 35.62 8.42
C VAL A 161 -13.31 35.32 8.99
N THR A 162 -13.07 34.04 9.30
CA THR A 162 -11.77 33.51 9.72
C THR A 162 -11.33 32.41 8.77
N ASN A 163 -10.11 32.50 8.24
CA ASN A 163 -9.52 31.45 7.44
C ASN A 163 -8.81 30.44 8.35
N LEU A 164 -9.25 29.19 8.32
CA LEU A 164 -8.53 28.07 8.91
C LEU A 164 -7.58 27.50 7.84
N SER A 165 -6.30 27.36 8.18
CA SER A 165 -5.25 26.87 7.27
C SER A 165 -4.56 25.66 7.90
N CYS A 166 -4.72 24.51 7.25
CA CYS A 166 -4.06 23.27 7.62
C CYS A 166 -3.02 22.90 6.56
N GLU A 167 -1.78 22.66 6.97
CA GLU A 167 -0.64 22.52 6.06
C GLU A 167 0.29 21.39 6.51
N ALA A 168 0.75 20.57 5.56
CA ALA A 168 1.70 19.49 5.84
C ALA A 168 2.74 19.36 4.73
N ASP A 169 3.98 19.01 5.14
CA ASP A 169 5.14 18.92 4.26
C ASP A 169 5.82 17.56 4.31
N GLY A 170 6.38 17.14 3.17
CA GLY A 170 7.27 15.97 3.10
C GLY A 170 6.54 14.63 3.21
N VAL A 171 5.24 14.62 2.93
CA VAL A 171 4.38 13.42 3.06
C VAL A 171 4.46 12.59 1.80
N PHE A 172 4.49 11.26 1.88
CA PHE A 172 4.43 10.40 0.69
C PHE A 172 3.64 9.12 0.99
N PRO A 173 2.87 8.56 0.05
CA PRO A 173 2.42 9.13 -1.24
C PRO A 173 1.47 10.34 -1.05
N GLN A 174 0.80 10.78 -2.11
CA GLN A 174 -0.08 11.96 -2.11
C GLN A 174 -1.15 11.87 -1.01
N PRO A 175 -1.09 12.71 0.05
CA PRO A 175 -2.04 12.61 1.16
C PRO A 175 -3.35 13.35 0.87
N THR A 176 -4.32 13.12 1.76
CA THR A 176 -5.57 13.87 1.81
C THR A 176 -5.69 14.55 3.18
N LEU A 177 -6.04 15.84 3.17
CA LEU A 177 -6.45 16.55 4.38
C LEU A 177 -7.98 16.59 4.49
N PHE A 178 -8.47 16.33 5.69
CA PHE A 178 -9.88 16.45 6.06
C PHE A 178 -10.00 17.44 7.20
N LEU A 179 -10.95 18.36 7.09
CA LEU A 179 -11.31 19.27 8.17
C LEU A 179 -12.64 18.83 8.76
N TYR A 180 -12.66 18.58 10.06
CA TYR A 180 -13.84 18.32 10.85
C TYR A 180 -14.09 19.49 11.78
N GLN A 181 -15.35 19.75 12.06
CA GLN A 181 -15.80 20.71 13.06
C GLN A 181 -16.57 19.90 14.10
N SER A 182 -16.24 20.02 15.38
CA SER A 182 -17.02 19.45 16.48
C SER A 182 -17.56 20.58 17.36
N SER A 183 -18.80 20.43 17.78
CA SER A 183 -19.50 21.36 18.69
C SER A 183 -19.72 20.74 20.07
N GLY A 184 -18.77 19.94 20.59
CA GLY A 184 -18.81 19.35 21.94
C GLY A 184 -19.98 18.43 22.28
N ARG A 185 -21.04 18.38 21.45
CA ARG A 185 -22.30 17.65 21.67
C ARG A 185 -22.50 16.49 20.69
N ASP A 186 -21.85 16.52 19.52
CA ASP A 186 -21.95 15.47 18.52
C ASP A 186 -20.59 15.05 17.97
N PRO A 187 -20.33 13.73 17.83
CA PRO A 187 -19.19 13.23 17.06
C PRO A 187 -19.47 13.50 15.57
N VAL A 188 -18.86 14.56 15.03
CA VAL A 188 -19.07 14.92 13.62
C VAL A 188 -18.45 13.86 12.72
N SER A 189 -19.32 13.17 11.99
CA SER A 189 -18.98 12.01 11.16
C SER A 189 -18.55 12.39 9.73
N ARG A 190 -18.83 13.62 9.27
CA ARG A 190 -18.52 14.09 7.90
C ARG A 190 -17.63 15.33 7.91
N PRO A 191 -16.58 15.39 7.07
CA PRO A 191 -15.72 16.56 6.99
C PRO A 191 -16.47 17.77 6.41
N VAL A 192 -16.17 18.96 6.94
CA VAL A 192 -16.67 20.26 6.42
C VAL A 192 -15.88 20.74 5.21
N ALA A 193 -14.64 20.27 5.06
CA ALA A 193 -13.81 20.49 3.87
C ALA A 193 -12.82 19.34 3.69
N SER A 194 -12.43 19.09 2.45
CA SER A 194 -11.34 18.17 2.12
C SER A 194 -10.54 18.69 0.94
N ALA A 195 -9.25 18.39 0.91
CA ALA A 195 -8.38 18.76 -0.19
C ALA A 195 -7.40 17.61 -0.48
N PRO A 196 -7.30 17.16 -1.74
CA PRO A 196 -6.17 16.35 -2.17
C PRO A 196 -4.92 17.24 -2.23
N ALA A 197 -3.74 16.66 -2.05
CA ALA A 197 -2.50 17.43 -2.17
C ALA A 197 -2.35 18.07 -3.54
N ARG A 198 -1.87 19.31 -3.59
CA ARG A 198 -1.38 19.94 -4.82
C ARG A 198 0.11 19.62 -4.94
N MET A 199 0.59 19.21 -6.10
CA MET A 199 2.03 19.00 -6.29
C MET A 199 2.77 20.33 -6.03
N ALA A 200 3.59 20.39 -4.99
CA ALA A 200 4.69 21.34 -4.98
C ALA A 200 5.74 20.82 -5.98
N ALA A 201 6.17 21.67 -6.91
CA ALA A 201 7.32 21.35 -7.75
C ALA A 201 8.50 20.98 -6.81
N PRO A 202 9.30 19.95 -7.13
CA PRO A 202 10.44 19.59 -6.30
C PRO A 202 11.34 20.81 -6.15
N THR A 203 11.41 21.36 -4.94
CA THR A 203 12.46 22.32 -4.59
C THR A 203 13.79 21.56 -4.63
N PRO A 204 14.81 22.08 -5.33
CA PRO A 204 16.08 21.38 -5.51
C PRO A 204 16.89 21.46 -4.21
N ALA A 205 16.53 20.63 -3.23
CA ALA A 205 17.35 20.35 -2.06
C ALA A 205 16.99 18.96 -1.49
N GLU A 206 17.91 18.02 -1.71
CA GLU A 206 18.12 16.80 -0.91
C GLU A 206 16.97 15.77 -0.83
N GLY A 207 16.95 14.87 -1.81
CA GLY A 207 16.94 13.42 -1.54
C GLY A 207 15.67 12.74 -1.01
N ALA A 208 14.60 13.47 -0.69
CA ALA A 208 13.30 12.87 -0.39
C ALA A 208 12.16 13.75 -0.92
N ALA A 209 11.72 13.45 -2.14
CA ALA A 209 10.51 14.01 -2.74
C ALA A 209 9.29 13.61 -1.89
N GLY A 210 8.62 14.60 -1.32
CA GLY A 210 7.36 14.43 -0.59
C GLY A 210 6.38 15.53 -0.99
N TYR A 211 5.10 15.25 -0.85
CA TYR A 211 4.02 16.18 -1.13
C TYR A 211 3.91 17.25 -0.05
N HIS A 212 3.68 18.47 -0.51
CA HIS A 212 3.18 19.57 0.29
C HIS A 212 1.67 19.65 0.07
N VAL A 213 0.88 19.70 1.15
CA VAL A 213 -0.57 19.82 1.06
C VAL A 213 -1.05 20.95 1.95
N ARG A 214 -1.98 21.74 1.43
CA ARG A 214 -2.63 22.82 2.17
C ARG A 214 -4.13 22.79 1.94
N LEU A 215 -4.88 22.88 3.03
CA LEU A 215 -6.33 23.02 3.06
C LEU A 215 -6.68 24.36 3.73
N THR A 216 -7.38 25.21 3.00
CA THR A 216 -7.88 26.49 3.51
C THR A 216 -9.40 26.45 3.56
N TYR A 217 -9.98 26.81 4.70
CA TYR A 217 -11.43 26.87 4.90
C TYR A 217 -11.83 28.24 5.46
N ALA A 218 -12.72 28.92 4.75
CA ALA A 218 -13.26 30.21 5.18
C ALA A 218 -14.48 29.96 6.09
N LEU A 219 -14.26 30.13 7.40
CA LEU A 219 -15.30 30.03 8.42
C LEU A 219 -16.02 31.37 8.59
N ASP A 220 -17.34 31.37 8.38
CA ASP A 220 -18.20 32.51 8.75
C ASP A 220 -18.75 32.28 10.16
N SER A 221 -18.36 33.11 11.12
CA SER A 221 -18.75 32.97 12.52
C SER A 221 -20.26 33.06 12.74
N ARG A 222 -21.01 33.64 11.79
CA ARG A 222 -22.48 33.75 11.87
C ARG A 222 -23.19 32.43 11.59
N THR A 223 -22.52 31.47 10.96
CA THR A 223 -23.08 30.13 10.75
C THR A 223 -22.84 29.19 11.93
N LEU A 224 -22.17 29.67 12.98
CA LEU A 224 -21.93 28.94 14.20
C LEU A 224 -23.09 29.14 15.17
N ASP A 225 -23.64 28.05 15.72
CA ASP A 225 -24.73 28.13 16.69
C ASP A 225 -24.23 28.73 18.01
N VAL A 226 -24.51 30.02 18.25
CA VAL A 226 -24.08 30.80 19.44
C VAL A 226 -24.89 30.44 20.70
N SER A 227 -25.49 29.24 20.75
CA SER A 227 -26.22 28.77 21.92
C SER A 227 -25.21 28.57 23.05
N GLY A 228 -25.20 29.50 24.01
CA GLY A 228 -24.09 29.70 24.96
C GLY A 228 -23.51 28.43 25.56
N HIS A 229 -22.16 28.40 25.62
CA HIS A 229 -21.26 27.33 26.10
C HIS A 229 -20.83 26.27 25.07
N VAL A 230 -20.83 26.58 23.77
CA VAL A 230 -20.23 25.69 22.77
C VAL A 230 -18.80 26.15 22.48
N GLU A 231 -17.83 25.32 22.86
CA GLU A 231 -16.45 25.42 22.37
C GLU A 231 -16.44 24.93 20.91
N TYR A 232 -15.98 25.75 19.97
CA TYR A 232 -15.84 25.32 18.58
C TYR A 232 -14.48 24.69 18.39
N VAL A 233 -14.47 23.39 18.20
CA VAL A 233 -13.26 22.62 18.01
C VAL A 233 -13.16 22.24 16.55
N PHE A 234 -12.07 22.61 15.90
CA PHE A 234 -11.75 22.13 14.57
C PHE A 234 -10.65 21.08 14.66
N GLU A 235 -10.78 20.03 13.85
CA GLU A 235 -9.79 18.97 13.74
C GLU A 235 -9.38 18.83 12.29
N CYS A 236 -8.10 19.08 12.01
CA CYS A 236 -7.52 18.75 10.72
C CYS A 236 -6.88 17.36 10.80
N VAL A 237 -7.32 16.44 9.95
CA VAL A 237 -6.85 15.06 9.87
C VAL A 237 -6.13 14.85 8.55
N LEU A 238 -4.87 14.43 8.64
CA LEU A 238 -4.06 13.98 7.52
C LEU A 238 -4.14 12.46 7.42
N ALA A 239 -4.48 11.95 6.23
CA ALA A 239 -4.43 10.52 5.92
C ALA A 239 -3.51 10.26 4.72
N ILE A 240 -2.77 9.15 4.79
CA ILE A 240 -1.95 8.66 3.67
C ILE A 240 -2.67 7.47 3.02
N PRO A 241 -2.92 7.50 1.70
CA PRO A 241 -3.67 6.45 1.02
C PRO A 241 -2.92 5.11 1.07
N GLU A 242 -3.66 4.01 0.93
CA GLU A 242 -3.13 2.63 0.96
C GLU A 242 -2.41 2.26 2.27
N THR A 243 -2.59 3.05 3.33
CA THR A 243 -2.08 2.80 4.67
C THR A 243 -3.18 3.03 5.71
N ASN A 244 -2.91 2.67 6.96
CA ASN A 244 -3.72 3.06 8.11
C ASN A 244 -3.21 4.34 8.79
N TYR A 245 -2.27 5.06 8.17
CA TYR A 245 -1.68 6.25 8.77
C TYR A 245 -2.69 7.40 8.84
N ARG A 246 -2.88 7.91 10.05
CA ARG A 246 -3.67 9.10 10.34
C ARG A 246 -2.96 9.94 11.41
N GLN A 247 -2.89 11.24 11.19
CA GLN A 247 -2.43 12.21 12.18
C GLN A 247 -3.42 13.37 12.23
N GLN A 248 -3.64 13.95 13.41
CA GLN A 248 -4.57 15.06 13.58
C GLN A 248 -3.96 16.24 14.35
N ARG A 249 -4.46 17.44 14.04
CA ARG A 249 -4.23 18.68 14.80
C ARG A 249 -5.57 19.29 15.17
N ARG A 250 -5.66 19.77 16.42
CA ARG A 250 -6.84 20.41 16.97
C ARG A 250 -6.63 21.92 17.07
N LEU A 251 -7.67 22.68 16.80
CA LEU A 251 -7.71 24.13 16.94
C LEU A 251 -9.00 24.51 17.64
N GLU A 252 -8.87 25.13 18.80
CA GLU A 252 -9.99 25.66 19.57
C GLU A 252 -10.25 27.09 19.09
N PHE A 253 -11.49 27.37 18.70
CA PHE A 253 -11.89 28.64 18.12
C PHE A 253 -12.95 29.31 18.99
N GLU A 254 -12.66 30.54 19.39
CA GLU A 254 -13.60 31.40 20.10
C GLU A 254 -14.08 32.54 19.20
N PRO A 255 -15.39 32.68 18.95
CA PRO A 255 -15.95 33.82 18.24
C PRO A 255 -15.79 35.11 19.05
N VAL A 256 -15.58 36.23 18.35
CA VAL A 256 -15.37 37.56 18.97
C VAL A 256 -16.54 37.98 19.86
N GLU A 257 -17.77 37.69 19.44
CA GLU A 257 -18.99 38.05 20.18
C GLU A 257 -19.04 37.35 21.56
N GLN A 258 -18.53 36.13 21.65
CA GLN A 258 -18.44 35.36 22.89
C GLN A 258 -17.26 35.82 23.76
N GLN A 259 -16.15 36.22 23.15
CA GLN A 259 -15.02 36.84 23.87
C GLN A 259 -15.44 38.18 24.50
N MET A 260 -16.24 38.98 23.79
CA MET A 260 -16.82 40.22 24.34
C MET A 260 -17.84 39.96 25.45
N MET A 261 -18.70 38.94 25.33
CA MET A 261 -19.60 38.55 26.42
C MET A 261 -18.85 38.06 27.66
N ASN A 262 -17.81 37.22 27.51
CA ASN A 262 -17.00 36.76 28.63
C ASN A 262 -16.30 37.92 29.35
N ILE A 263 -15.75 38.88 28.60
CA ILE A 263 -15.16 40.11 29.15
C ILE A 263 -16.22 40.93 29.91
N LEU A 264 -17.43 41.08 29.35
CA LEU A 264 -18.51 41.83 29.99
C LEU A 264 -18.99 41.16 31.29
N VAL A 265 -19.07 39.83 31.32
CA VAL A 265 -19.43 39.04 32.51
C VAL A 265 -18.35 39.15 33.60
N VAL A 266 -17.07 39.09 33.24
CA VAL A 266 -15.96 39.28 34.18
C VAL A 266 -15.93 40.71 34.73
N MET A 267 -16.28 41.72 33.93
CA MET A 267 -16.38 43.10 34.41
C MET A 267 -17.62 43.38 35.28
N ALA A 268 -18.63 42.52 35.24
CA ALA A 268 -19.87 42.65 36.01
C ALA A 268 -19.87 41.85 37.32
N ALA A 269 -18.84 41.04 37.59
CA ALA A 269 -18.62 40.25 38.80
C ALA A 269 -17.64 40.94 39.76
#